data_AF-A0A2G6X779-F1
#
_entry.id   AF-A0A2G6X779-F1
#
_cell.length_a   1.000
_cell.length_b   1.000
_cell.length_c   1.000
_cell.angle_alpha   90.00
_cell.angle_beta   90.00
_cell.angle_gamma   90.00
#
_symmetry.space_group_name_H-M   'P 1'
#
loop_
_entity.id
_entity.type
_entity.pdbx_description
1 polymer ?
#
loop_
_entity_poly.entity_id
_entity_poly.type
_entity_poly.pdbx_seq_one_letter_code
_entity_poly.pdbx_strand_id
1 'polypeptide(L)'
;MNIPDTVSNDLPPVPPEDDATDGKPHPLHRRLKSFVKRAGRTTDGQARAFAELGPLFLIPYTPEPLDLTAAFGGRAGPTVLEIGFGMGEATAHIATVLPETNFLCCEVHEPGVGALLKRIGEQSISNIRICAHDAVDVLDHMLQPGTLAGVHVFFPDPWHKKRHNKRRLIQPEFVTKLAQHLRPGGYIHCATDWQPYAEQMLEVLGAEPLLRNTAPDTGYADKPAYRPLTKFENRGLKLGHGVWDLVFEKRA
;
A
#
# COMPACT_ATOMS: atom_id res chain seq x y z
N MET A 1 -61.14 16.07 62.00
CA MET A 1 -60.07 15.58 62.89
C MET A 1 -58.77 15.54 62.10
N ASN A 2 -57.79 16.26 62.62
CA ASN A 2 -56.33 16.24 62.37
C ASN A 2 -55.77 14.82 62.65
N ILE A 3 -54.66 14.25 62.13
CA ILE A 3 -53.33 14.65 61.58
C ILE A 3 -52.79 13.42 60.74
N PRO A 4 -51.49 13.22 60.40
CA PRO A 4 -50.53 13.86 59.46
C PRO A 4 -50.06 12.90 58.32
N ASP A 5 -49.18 13.41 57.45
CA ASP A 5 -47.81 12.90 57.17
C ASP A 5 -47.36 12.84 55.70
N THR A 6 -46.34 13.65 55.44
CA THR A 6 -45.10 13.43 54.66
C THR A 6 -45.11 12.48 53.45
N VAL A 7 -44.69 12.99 52.28
CA VAL A 7 -43.54 12.43 51.55
C VAL A 7 -42.86 13.54 50.72
N SER A 8 -41.56 13.68 50.92
CA SER A 8 -40.62 14.47 50.11
C SER A 8 -40.40 13.77 48.76
N ASN A 9 -40.37 14.49 47.64
CA ASN A 9 -40.09 13.94 46.32
C ASN A 9 -38.88 14.66 45.71
N ASP A 10 -37.68 14.14 45.98
CA ASP A 10 -36.44 14.55 45.31
C ASP A 10 -36.38 13.88 43.93
N LEU A 11 -36.59 14.67 42.88
CA LEU A 11 -36.26 14.28 41.50
C LEU A 11 -34.79 14.64 41.20
N PRO A 12 -34.01 13.76 40.55
CA PRO A 12 -32.64 14.07 40.17
C PRO A 12 -32.59 15.13 39.05
N PRO A 13 -31.54 15.96 38.98
CA PRO A 13 -31.46 17.06 38.03
C PRO A 13 -31.27 16.58 36.59
N VAL A 14 -31.96 17.26 35.68
CA VAL A 14 -31.84 17.13 34.22
C VAL A 14 -30.44 17.62 33.79
N PRO A 15 -29.70 16.87 32.95
CA PRO A 15 -28.43 17.35 32.43
C PRO A 15 -28.64 18.50 31.44
N PRO A 16 -27.72 19.48 31.38
CA PRO A 16 -27.88 20.65 30.53
C PRO A 16 -27.79 20.28 29.04
N GLU A 17 -28.64 20.94 28.25
CA GLU A 17 -28.56 20.97 26.78
C GLU A 17 -27.22 21.58 26.37
N ASP A 18 -26.39 20.79 25.68
CA ASP A 18 -25.13 21.27 25.13
C ASP A 18 -25.35 21.92 23.76
N ASP A 19 -24.78 23.10 23.68
CA ASP A 19 -24.90 24.15 22.67
C ASP A 19 -24.34 23.73 21.30
N ALA A 20 -24.74 24.48 20.28
CA ALA A 20 -24.52 24.26 18.85
C ALA A 20 -23.10 23.76 18.48
N THR A 21 -23.05 22.62 17.78
CA THR A 21 -21.79 22.07 17.24
C THR A 21 -21.38 22.79 15.95
N ASP A 22 -20.33 23.59 16.10
CA ASP A 22 -19.34 23.98 15.10
C ASP A 22 -19.10 22.86 14.07
N GLY A 23 -19.26 23.19 12.77
CA GLY A 23 -19.20 22.29 11.62
C GLY A 23 -17.80 21.72 11.32
N LYS A 24 -17.11 21.19 12.33
CA LYS A 24 -15.86 20.46 12.17
C LYS A 24 -16.17 18.98 11.91
N PRO A 25 -15.69 18.40 10.79
CA PRO A 25 -15.94 17.00 10.49
C PRO A 25 -15.38 16.09 11.59
N HIS A 26 -16.21 15.15 12.04
CA HIS A 26 -15.91 14.18 13.08
C HIS A 26 -14.63 13.38 12.75
N PRO A 27 -13.70 13.14 13.70
CA PRO A 27 -12.37 12.54 13.45
C PRO A 27 -12.37 11.07 12.96
N LEU A 28 -13.53 10.49 12.66
CA LEU A 28 -13.68 9.12 12.18
C LEU A 28 -13.63 8.99 10.65
N HIS A 29 -13.63 10.10 9.90
CA HIS A 29 -13.58 10.11 8.44
C HIS A 29 -12.19 10.51 7.90
N ARG A 30 -11.12 9.90 8.42
CA ARG A 30 -9.78 10.14 7.87
C ARG A 30 -9.52 9.17 6.71
N ARG A 31 -9.44 9.69 5.48
CA ARG A 31 -9.12 8.93 4.25
C ARG A 31 -7.89 8.04 4.48
N LEU A 32 -7.97 6.77 4.04
CA LEU A 32 -6.87 5.81 4.11
C LEU A 32 -5.67 6.37 3.34
N LYS A 33 -4.48 6.32 3.95
CA LYS A 33 -3.20 6.68 3.31
C LYS A 33 -2.36 5.43 3.17
N SER A 34 -1.57 5.31 2.11
CA SER A 34 -0.71 4.15 1.93
C SER A 34 0.55 4.15 2.82
N PHE A 35 0.82 5.24 3.56
CA PHE A 35 2.10 5.45 4.23
C PHE A 35 2.02 6.32 5.51
N VAL A 36 3.16 6.43 6.20
CA VAL A 36 3.46 7.40 7.27
C VAL A 36 4.76 8.16 6.95
N LYS A 37 4.76 9.51 6.89
CA LYS A 37 6.01 10.26 6.63
C LYS A 37 6.92 10.26 7.85
N ARG A 38 8.20 9.97 7.65
CA ARG A 38 9.30 10.39 8.52
C ARG A 38 10.25 11.22 7.67
N ALA A 39 10.69 12.37 8.17
CA ALA A 39 11.62 13.22 7.44
C ALA A 39 13.02 12.59 7.43
N GLY A 40 13.56 12.29 6.24
CA GLY A 40 14.95 11.90 6.03
C GLY A 40 15.70 12.94 5.20
N ARG A 41 17.02 13.04 5.36
CA ARG A 41 17.87 13.88 4.49
C ARG A 41 18.22 13.13 3.21
N THR A 42 18.01 13.76 2.06
CA THR A 42 18.46 13.28 0.75
C THR A 42 20.00 13.38 0.66
N THR A 43 20.66 12.36 0.09
CA THR A 43 22.12 12.38 -0.14
C THR A 43 22.46 13.06 -1.46
N ASP A 44 23.71 13.52 -1.64
CA ASP A 44 24.14 14.16 -2.90
C ASP A 44 23.96 13.26 -4.12
N GLY A 45 24.19 11.95 -3.96
CA GLY A 45 23.96 10.97 -5.02
C GLY A 45 22.49 10.82 -5.39
N GLN A 46 21.57 10.92 -4.42
CA GLN A 46 20.13 10.91 -4.67
C GLN A 46 19.69 12.21 -5.35
N ALA A 47 20.20 13.37 -4.90
CA ALA A 47 19.91 14.66 -5.52
C ALA A 47 20.36 14.72 -6.99
N ARG A 48 21.55 14.19 -7.30
CA ARG A 48 22.01 14.05 -8.70
C ARG A 48 21.10 13.14 -9.51
N ALA A 49 20.71 11.98 -8.96
CA ALA A 49 19.80 11.06 -9.64
C ALA A 49 18.43 11.70 -9.94
N PHE A 50 17.91 12.53 -9.03
CA PHE A 50 16.71 13.34 -9.31
C PHE A 50 16.89 14.28 -10.49
N ALA A 51 18.00 15.03 -10.52
CA ALA A 51 18.24 16.00 -11.59
C ALA A 51 18.42 15.33 -12.96
N GLU A 52 19.16 14.22 -13.02
CA GLU A 52 19.54 13.56 -14.28
C GLU A 52 18.48 12.57 -14.78
N LEU A 53 17.86 11.80 -13.88
CA LEU A 53 16.94 10.71 -14.23
C LEU A 53 15.48 11.04 -13.93
N GLY A 54 15.22 11.99 -13.03
CA GLY A 54 13.86 12.43 -12.71
C GLY A 54 13.03 12.77 -13.96
N PRO A 55 13.52 13.59 -14.90
CA PRO A 55 12.79 13.94 -16.13
C PRO A 55 12.42 12.75 -17.02
N LEU A 56 13.10 11.61 -16.88
CA LEU A 56 12.89 10.43 -17.71
C LEU A 56 12.01 9.37 -17.04
N PHE A 57 12.07 9.29 -15.71
CA PHE A 57 11.47 8.18 -14.95
C PHE A 57 10.34 8.61 -14.01
N LEU A 58 10.25 9.89 -13.64
CA LEU A 58 9.16 10.38 -12.81
C LEU A 58 7.93 10.68 -13.65
N ILE A 59 6.79 10.19 -13.17
CA ILE A 59 5.47 10.58 -13.66
C ILE A 59 4.87 11.50 -12.61
N PRO A 60 4.58 12.78 -12.94
CA PRO A 60 3.90 13.66 -12.02
C PRO A 60 2.48 13.15 -11.77
N TYR A 61 2.07 13.17 -10.52
CA TYR A 61 0.67 12.90 -10.18
C TYR A 61 -0.22 13.99 -10.77
N THR A 62 -1.32 13.57 -11.39
CA THR A 62 -2.43 14.42 -11.81
C THR A 62 -3.74 13.73 -11.41
N PRO A 63 -4.81 14.47 -11.11
CA PRO A 63 -6.12 13.90 -10.82
C PRO A 63 -6.86 13.48 -12.11
N GLU A 64 -6.13 12.88 -13.06
CA GLU A 64 -6.62 12.51 -14.39
C GLU A 64 -6.05 11.15 -14.82
N PRO A 65 -6.78 10.39 -15.69
CA PRO A 65 -6.31 9.11 -16.20
C PRO A 65 -4.95 9.18 -16.88
N LEU A 66 -4.04 8.27 -16.52
CA LEU A 66 -2.73 8.11 -17.13
C LEU A 66 -2.80 7.15 -18.31
N ASP A 67 -2.29 7.57 -19.47
CA ASP A 67 -1.97 6.65 -20.56
C ASP A 67 -0.69 5.86 -20.20
N LEU A 68 -0.88 4.63 -19.74
CA LEU A 68 0.21 3.73 -19.36
C LEU A 68 1.13 3.41 -20.55
N THR A 69 0.60 3.26 -21.76
CA THR A 69 1.42 2.96 -22.94
C THR A 69 2.34 4.14 -23.24
N ALA A 70 1.82 5.36 -23.25
CA ALA A 70 2.62 6.56 -23.43
C ALA A 70 3.64 6.76 -22.29
N ALA A 71 3.23 6.51 -21.04
CA ALA A 71 4.10 6.64 -19.87
C ALA A 71 5.35 5.77 -19.95
N PHE A 72 5.24 4.56 -20.49
CA PHE A 72 6.37 3.65 -20.74
C PHE A 72 7.00 3.81 -22.13
N GLY A 73 6.72 4.90 -22.85
CA GLY A 73 7.34 5.20 -24.14
C GLY A 73 6.95 4.23 -25.25
N GLY A 74 5.72 3.70 -25.21
CA GLY A 74 5.22 2.72 -26.18
C GLY A 74 5.68 1.28 -25.91
N ARG A 75 6.42 1.03 -24.82
CA ARG A 75 6.87 -0.32 -24.46
C ARG A 75 5.68 -1.23 -24.15
N ALA A 76 5.59 -2.34 -24.89
CA ALA A 76 4.63 -3.40 -24.62
C ALA A 76 5.01 -4.18 -23.36
N GLY A 77 4.01 -4.75 -22.69
CA GLY A 77 4.22 -5.63 -21.53
C GLY A 77 3.14 -5.47 -20.47
N PRO A 78 2.98 -6.47 -19.58
CA PRO A 78 2.10 -6.35 -18.43
C PRO A 78 2.58 -5.22 -17.50
N THR A 79 1.66 -4.39 -17.01
CA THR A 79 1.98 -3.36 -16.02
C THR A 79 1.66 -3.85 -14.61
N VAL A 80 2.66 -3.78 -13.74
CA VAL A 80 2.56 -4.06 -12.31
C VAL A 80 2.67 -2.76 -11.53
N LEU A 81 1.74 -2.53 -10.60
CA LEU A 81 1.80 -1.44 -9.65
C LEU A 81 2.57 -1.90 -8.40
N GLU A 82 3.65 -1.22 -8.02
CA GLU A 82 4.30 -1.44 -6.73
C GLU A 82 3.98 -0.30 -5.75
N ILE A 83 3.51 -0.63 -4.56
CA ILE A 83 3.07 0.32 -3.54
C ILE A 83 4.06 0.33 -2.38
N GLY A 84 4.70 1.48 -2.14
CA GLY A 84 5.59 1.68 -1.00
C GLY A 84 6.91 0.93 -1.15
N PHE A 85 7.64 1.17 -2.24
CA PHE A 85 8.89 0.47 -2.53
C PHE A 85 10.06 0.83 -1.59
N GLY A 86 9.89 1.81 -0.71
CA GLY A 86 10.91 2.21 0.27
C GLY A 86 12.18 2.69 -0.42
N MET A 87 13.29 1.98 -0.21
CA MET A 87 14.61 2.33 -0.80
C MET A 87 14.85 1.72 -2.19
N GLY A 88 13.86 1.02 -2.77
CA GLY A 88 13.87 0.54 -4.15
C GLY A 88 14.84 -0.62 -4.44
N GLU A 89 15.43 -1.25 -3.41
CA GLU A 89 16.37 -2.37 -3.61
C GLU A 89 15.67 -3.60 -4.21
N ALA A 90 14.50 -3.96 -3.68
CA ALA A 90 13.72 -5.06 -4.20
C ALA A 90 13.15 -4.74 -5.59
N THR A 91 12.58 -3.55 -5.76
CA THR A 91 12.06 -3.05 -7.04
C THR A 91 13.09 -3.12 -8.17
N ALA A 92 14.29 -2.59 -7.94
CA ALA A 92 15.35 -2.59 -8.96
C ALA A 92 15.75 -4.02 -9.36
N HIS A 93 15.86 -4.93 -8.39
CA HIS A 93 16.14 -6.33 -8.65
C HIS A 93 15.01 -7.00 -9.45
N ILE A 94 13.75 -6.85 -9.00
CA ILE A 94 12.57 -7.43 -9.64
C ILE A 94 12.47 -6.94 -11.09
N ALA A 95 12.65 -5.64 -11.32
CA ALA A 95 12.61 -5.05 -12.65
C ALA A 95 13.70 -5.60 -13.58
N THR A 96 14.88 -5.90 -13.03
CA THR A 96 15.99 -6.51 -13.77
C THR A 96 15.70 -7.98 -14.15
N VAL A 97 15.12 -8.76 -13.22
CA VAL A 97 14.82 -10.18 -13.48
C VAL A 97 13.51 -10.40 -14.24
N LEU A 98 12.65 -9.38 -14.34
CA LEU A 98 11.43 -9.37 -15.16
C LEU A 98 11.50 -8.27 -16.24
N PRO A 99 12.42 -8.39 -17.21
CA PRO A 99 12.70 -7.34 -18.20
C PRO A 99 11.62 -7.18 -19.28
N GLU A 100 10.50 -7.91 -19.19
CA GLU A 100 9.33 -7.76 -20.08
C GLU A 100 8.13 -7.12 -19.36
N THR A 101 8.22 -6.93 -18.05
CA THR A 101 7.17 -6.29 -17.24
C THR A 101 7.43 -4.79 -17.13
N ASN A 102 6.38 -3.98 -17.14
CA ASN A 102 6.40 -2.56 -16.80
C ASN A 102 6.08 -2.39 -15.31
N PHE A 103 6.84 -1.58 -14.57
CA PHE A 103 6.60 -1.32 -13.15
C PHE A 103 6.26 0.14 -12.92
N LEU A 104 5.03 0.41 -12.48
CA LEU A 104 4.63 1.72 -11.97
C LEU A 104 4.78 1.71 -10.45
N CYS A 105 5.74 2.45 -9.94
CA CYS A 105 6.15 2.39 -8.54
C CYS A 105 5.71 3.65 -7.81
N CYS A 106 4.93 3.50 -6.73
CA CYS A 106 4.45 4.60 -5.91
C CYS A 106 5.21 4.66 -4.57
N GLU A 107 5.79 5.82 -4.26
CA GLU A 107 6.45 6.09 -2.96
C GLU A 107 6.36 7.58 -2.66
N VAL A 108 6.15 7.92 -1.40
CA VAL A 108 6.00 9.32 -0.96
C VAL A 108 7.22 9.87 -0.25
N HIS A 109 8.16 8.99 0.12
CA HIS A 109 9.39 9.35 0.77
C HIS A 109 10.46 9.66 -0.28
N GLU A 110 10.76 10.95 -0.43
CA GLU A 110 11.68 11.48 -1.43
C GLU A 110 13.08 10.83 -1.42
N PRO A 111 13.74 10.57 -0.27
CA PRO A 111 14.96 9.77 -0.23
C PRO A 111 14.82 8.37 -0.85
N GLY A 112 13.66 7.74 -0.70
CA GLY A 112 13.36 6.44 -1.32
C GLY A 112 13.30 6.54 -2.84
N VAL A 113 12.56 7.53 -3.35
CA VAL A 113 12.48 7.85 -4.78
C VAL A 113 13.88 8.11 -5.36
N GLY A 114 14.67 8.96 -4.72
CA GLY A 114 16.04 9.26 -5.15
C GLY A 114 16.95 8.02 -5.11
N ALA A 115 16.78 7.13 -4.14
CA ALA A 115 17.52 5.87 -4.08
C ALA A 115 17.17 4.94 -5.25
N LEU A 116 15.89 4.83 -5.62
CA LEU A 116 15.46 4.03 -6.76
C LEU A 116 15.94 4.64 -8.08
N LEU A 117 15.83 5.95 -8.27
CA LEU A 117 16.39 6.65 -9.44
C LEU A 117 17.88 6.38 -9.60
N LYS A 118 18.66 6.47 -8.51
CA LYS A 118 20.09 6.15 -8.55
C LYS A 118 20.33 4.71 -9.03
N ARG A 119 19.59 3.74 -8.50
CA ARG A 119 19.69 2.32 -8.91
C ARG A 119 19.30 2.11 -10.38
N ILE A 120 18.27 2.80 -10.85
CA ILE A 120 17.84 2.78 -12.25
C ILE A 120 19.01 3.16 -13.16
N GLY A 121 19.71 4.25 -12.86
CA GLY A 121 20.89 4.68 -13.62
C GLY A 121 22.05 3.68 -13.54
N GLU A 122 22.40 3.23 -12.34
CA GLU A 122 23.53 2.30 -12.12
C GLU A 122 23.32 0.93 -12.76
N GLN A 123 22.08 0.48 -12.88
CA GLN A 123 21.72 -0.84 -13.40
C GLN A 123 21.11 -0.78 -14.80
N SER A 124 21.02 0.40 -15.42
CA SER A 124 20.42 0.62 -16.74
C SER A 124 19.00 0.06 -16.87
N ILE A 125 18.18 0.24 -15.83
CA ILE A 125 16.81 -0.28 -15.79
C ILE A 125 15.89 0.64 -16.61
N SER A 126 15.20 0.10 -17.60
CA SER A 126 14.35 0.88 -18.51
C SER A 126 12.85 0.73 -18.22
N ASN A 127 12.47 -0.29 -17.45
CA ASN A 127 11.10 -0.75 -17.27
C ASN A 127 10.38 -0.26 -16.01
N ILE A 128 10.92 0.77 -15.36
CA ILE A 128 10.31 1.40 -14.19
C ILE A 128 9.79 2.79 -14.56
N ARG A 129 8.67 3.19 -13.96
CA ARG A 129 8.25 4.58 -13.80
C ARG A 129 7.86 4.82 -12.35
N ILE A 130 8.16 6.01 -11.84
CA ILE A 130 7.94 6.35 -10.43
C ILE A 130 6.91 7.47 -10.33
N CYS A 131 5.85 7.25 -9.57
CA CYS A 131 4.94 8.31 -9.14
C CYS A 131 5.22 8.63 -7.68
N ALA A 132 5.75 9.83 -7.41
CA ALA A 132 6.13 10.25 -6.06
C ALA A 132 4.91 10.71 -5.23
N HIS A 133 3.89 9.85 -5.11
CA HIS A 133 2.58 10.20 -4.57
C HIS A 133 1.94 9.04 -3.80
N ASP A 134 0.87 9.35 -3.04
CA ASP A 134 0.06 8.32 -2.36
C ASP A 134 -0.54 7.37 -3.39
N ALA A 135 -0.34 6.07 -3.19
CA ALA A 135 -0.77 5.05 -4.14
C ALA A 135 -2.30 4.92 -4.22
N VAL A 136 -3.04 5.27 -3.16
CA VAL A 136 -4.50 5.29 -3.18
C VAL A 136 -4.97 6.36 -4.16
N ASP A 137 -4.35 7.54 -4.14
CA ASP A 137 -4.70 8.65 -5.05
C ASP A 137 -4.31 8.34 -6.50
N VAL A 138 -3.16 7.70 -6.72
CA VAL A 138 -2.75 7.24 -8.06
C VAL A 138 -3.73 6.20 -8.59
N LEU A 139 -4.13 5.25 -7.75
CA LEU A 139 -5.10 4.23 -8.11
C LEU A 139 -6.48 4.84 -8.42
N ASP A 140 -6.94 5.79 -7.60
CA ASP A 140 -8.27 6.41 -7.74
C ASP A 140 -8.40 7.32 -8.97
N HIS A 141 -7.33 8.03 -9.33
CA HIS A 141 -7.44 9.08 -10.35
C HIS A 141 -6.71 8.75 -11.64
N MET A 142 -5.57 8.06 -11.56
CA MET A 142 -4.69 7.86 -12.72
C MET A 142 -4.86 6.48 -13.36
N LEU A 143 -5.30 5.47 -12.61
CA LEU A 143 -5.37 4.10 -13.12
C LEU A 143 -6.81 3.72 -13.45
N GLN A 144 -7.01 3.20 -14.65
CA GLN A 144 -8.32 2.70 -15.07
C GLN A 144 -8.56 1.28 -14.55
N PRO A 145 -9.81 0.91 -14.22
CA PRO A 145 -10.17 -0.46 -13.87
C PRO A 145 -9.70 -1.48 -14.92
N GLY A 146 -9.30 -2.68 -14.50
CA GLY A 146 -8.92 -3.76 -15.42
C GLY A 146 -7.60 -3.60 -16.18
N THR A 147 -6.77 -2.60 -15.87
CA THR A 147 -5.52 -2.34 -16.63
C THR A 147 -4.28 -2.99 -16.04
N LEU A 148 -4.26 -3.30 -14.75
CA LEU A 148 -3.07 -3.83 -14.07
C LEU A 148 -2.97 -5.35 -14.24
N ALA A 149 -1.78 -5.82 -14.61
CA ALA A 149 -1.46 -7.25 -14.62
C ALA A 149 -1.04 -7.76 -13.23
N GLY A 150 -0.60 -6.87 -12.35
CA GLY A 150 -0.31 -7.22 -10.96
C GLY A 150 -0.18 -6.03 -10.03
N VAL A 151 -0.17 -6.31 -8.74
CA VAL A 151 0.10 -5.36 -7.67
C VAL A 151 1.10 -5.99 -6.68
N HIS A 152 2.14 -5.24 -6.32
CA HIS A 152 3.13 -5.61 -5.32
C HIS A 152 3.01 -4.70 -4.08
N VAL A 153 2.89 -5.31 -2.90
CA VAL A 153 2.88 -4.60 -1.60
C VAL A 153 3.79 -5.33 -0.62
N PHE A 154 5.05 -4.93 -0.55
CA PHE A 154 6.05 -5.62 0.25
C PHE A 154 6.38 -4.86 1.55
N PHE A 155 6.28 -5.57 2.67
CA PHE A 155 6.58 -5.08 4.02
C PHE A 155 5.90 -3.75 4.38
N PRO A 156 4.57 -3.57 4.14
CA PRO A 156 3.86 -2.38 4.56
C PRO A 156 3.89 -2.25 6.09
N ASP A 157 3.78 -1.03 6.64
CA ASP A 157 3.85 -0.80 8.10
C ASP A 157 2.88 -1.72 8.86
N PRO A 158 3.38 -2.62 9.72
CA PRO A 158 2.56 -3.64 10.36
C PRO A 158 1.70 -3.12 11.50
N TRP A 159 1.99 -1.90 12.00
CA TRP A 159 1.27 -1.29 13.11
C TRP A 159 1.07 -2.26 14.30
N HIS A 160 2.16 -2.71 14.92
CA HIS A 160 2.15 -3.79 15.92
C HIS A 160 1.15 -3.65 17.09
N LYS A 161 0.72 -2.43 17.43
CA LYS A 161 -0.23 -2.18 18.51
C LYS A 161 -1.66 -2.35 18.00
N LYS A 162 -2.46 -3.25 18.62
CA LYS A 162 -3.87 -3.53 18.24
C LYS A 162 -4.70 -2.27 17.95
N ARG A 163 -4.58 -1.22 18.77
CA ARG A 163 -5.28 0.07 18.57
C ARG A 163 -4.95 0.79 17.25
N HIS A 164 -3.89 0.41 16.55
CA HIS A 164 -3.46 0.98 15.28
C HIS A 164 -3.77 0.07 14.09
N ASN A 165 -4.38 -1.11 14.27
CA ASN A 165 -4.64 -2.05 13.17
C ASN A 165 -5.48 -1.42 12.05
N LYS A 166 -6.39 -0.48 12.36
CA LYS A 166 -7.16 0.29 11.35
C LYS A 166 -6.30 1.17 10.43
N ARG A 167 -5.01 1.34 10.73
CA ARG A 167 -4.04 2.10 9.92
C ARG A 167 -3.24 1.21 8.97
N ARG A 168 -3.37 -0.12 9.09
CA ARG A 168 -2.77 -1.06 8.15
C ARG A 168 -3.35 -0.82 6.77
N LEU A 169 -2.51 -0.92 5.74
CA LEU A 169 -2.89 -0.67 4.35
C LEU A 169 -3.84 -1.73 3.80
N ILE A 170 -3.58 -3.02 4.10
CA ILE A 170 -4.40 -4.12 3.61
C ILE A 170 -5.69 -4.19 4.45
N GLN A 171 -6.72 -3.51 3.95
CA GLN A 171 -8.09 -3.45 4.49
C GLN A 171 -9.09 -3.83 3.39
N PRO A 172 -10.32 -4.25 3.74
CA PRO A 172 -11.32 -4.69 2.76
C PRO A 172 -11.53 -3.69 1.62
N GLU A 173 -11.82 -2.43 1.93
CA GLU A 173 -12.07 -1.39 0.91
C GLU A 173 -10.89 -1.20 -0.05
N PHE A 174 -9.66 -1.27 0.47
CA PHE A 174 -8.47 -1.13 -0.37
C PHE A 174 -8.25 -2.36 -1.26
N VAL A 175 -8.47 -3.56 -0.72
CA VAL A 175 -8.35 -4.80 -1.50
C VAL A 175 -9.40 -4.88 -2.61
N THR A 176 -10.66 -4.52 -2.34
CA THR A 176 -11.70 -4.43 -3.37
C THR A 176 -11.29 -3.48 -4.48
N LYS A 177 -10.73 -2.31 -4.13
CA LYS A 177 -10.22 -1.36 -5.11
C LYS A 177 -9.08 -1.95 -5.94
N LEU A 178 -8.10 -2.60 -5.32
CA LEU A 178 -7.02 -3.28 -6.05
C LEU A 178 -7.58 -4.34 -7.01
N ALA A 179 -8.51 -5.17 -6.55
CA ALA A 179 -9.13 -6.21 -7.37
C ALA A 179 -9.89 -5.63 -8.57
N GLN A 180 -10.54 -4.47 -8.45
CA GLN A 180 -11.19 -3.79 -9.58
C GLN A 180 -10.18 -3.33 -10.65
N HIS A 181 -8.99 -2.91 -10.26
CA HIS A 181 -7.95 -2.41 -11.17
C HIS A 181 -7.15 -3.51 -11.86
N LEU A 182 -7.17 -4.74 -11.33
CA LEU A 182 -6.55 -5.88 -11.99
C LEU A 182 -7.35 -6.31 -13.23
N ARG A 183 -6.65 -6.70 -14.28
CA ARG A 183 -7.23 -7.48 -15.37
C ARG A 183 -7.58 -8.90 -14.90
N PRO A 184 -8.51 -9.61 -15.57
CA PRO A 184 -8.70 -11.06 -15.37
C PRO A 184 -7.37 -11.82 -15.39
N GLY A 185 -7.13 -12.66 -14.38
CA GLY A 185 -5.85 -13.39 -14.22
C GLY A 185 -4.66 -12.54 -13.73
N GLY A 186 -4.85 -11.25 -13.45
CA GLY A 186 -3.85 -10.43 -12.75
C GLY A 186 -3.74 -10.82 -11.27
N TYR A 187 -2.70 -10.38 -10.57
CA TYR A 187 -2.43 -10.83 -9.19
C TYR A 187 -2.16 -9.71 -8.19
N ILE A 188 -2.42 -9.96 -6.91
CA ILE A 188 -1.91 -9.18 -5.78
C ILE A 188 -0.87 -10.04 -5.06
N HIS A 189 0.33 -9.50 -4.87
CA HIS A 189 1.38 -10.14 -4.09
C HIS A 189 1.77 -9.24 -2.93
N CYS A 190 1.39 -9.68 -1.73
CA CYS A 190 1.76 -9.07 -0.47
C CYS A 190 2.89 -9.88 0.18
N ALA A 191 3.79 -9.20 0.90
CA ALA A 191 4.76 -9.85 1.76
C ALA A 191 4.87 -9.12 3.10
N THR A 192 5.05 -9.86 4.20
CA THR A 192 5.24 -9.29 5.54
C THR A 192 6.08 -10.24 6.41
N ASP A 193 6.84 -9.68 7.34
CA ASP A 193 7.61 -10.39 8.37
C ASP A 193 6.89 -10.42 9.73
N TRP A 194 5.64 -9.96 9.78
CA TRP A 194 4.83 -9.91 10.99
C TRP A 194 3.61 -10.83 10.89
N GLN A 195 3.65 -11.97 11.58
CA GLN A 195 2.60 -13.00 11.54
C GLN A 195 1.18 -12.46 11.80
N PRO A 196 0.90 -11.64 12.84
CA PRO A 196 -0.44 -11.10 13.06
C PRO A 196 -0.94 -10.14 11.96
N TYR A 197 -0.05 -9.68 11.07
CA TYR A 197 -0.47 -8.96 9.88
C TYR A 197 -0.61 -9.89 8.68
N ALA A 198 0.23 -10.93 8.56
CA ALA A 198 0.05 -11.99 7.57
C ALA A 198 -1.33 -12.66 7.69
N GLU A 199 -1.74 -13.00 8.91
CA GLU A 199 -3.06 -13.58 9.20
C GLU A 199 -4.20 -12.63 8.80
N GLN A 200 -4.09 -11.33 9.13
CA GLN A 200 -5.07 -10.33 8.70
C GLN A 200 -5.10 -10.17 7.18
N MET A 201 -3.94 -10.15 6.52
CA MET A 201 -3.86 -10.07 5.07
C MET A 201 -4.57 -11.27 4.43
N LEU A 202 -4.34 -12.48 4.96
CA LEU A 202 -4.98 -13.71 4.49
C LEU A 202 -6.50 -13.65 4.64
N GLU A 203 -7.00 -13.20 5.79
CA GLU A 203 -8.43 -13.00 6.05
C GLU A 203 -9.05 -11.99 5.07
N VAL A 204 -8.44 -10.81 4.94
CA VAL A 204 -8.97 -9.71 4.12
C VAL A 204 -8.92 -10.06 2.62
N LEU A 205 -7.81 -10.63 2.14
CA LEU A 205 -7.67 -11.03 0.74
C LEU A 205 -8.57 -12.24 0.41
N GLY A 206 -8.71 -13.18 1.35
CA GLY A 206 -9.57 -14.36 1.21
C GLY A 206 -11.07 -14.04 1.20
N ALA A 207 -11.46 -12.93 1.83
CA ALA A 207 -12.85 -12.47 1.86
C ALA A 207 -13.30 -11.74 0.58
N GLU A 208 -12.36 -11.30 -0.29
CA GLU A 208 -12.67 -10.59 -1.53
C GLU A 208 -13.15 -11.55 -2.63
N PRO A 209 -14.42 -11.46 -3.09
CA PRO A 209 -14.98 -12.42 -4.05
C PRO A 209 -14.27 -12.48 -5.40
N LEU A 210 -13.67 -11.37 -5.85
CA LEU A 210 -12.96 -11.31 -7.13
C LEU A 210 -11.61 -12.02 -7.11
N LEU A 211 -11.11 -12.41 -5.94
CA LEU A 211 -9.79 -13.00 -5.77
C LEU A 211 -9.89 -14.50 -5.45
N ARG A 212 -8.80 -15.22 -5.77
CA ARG A 212 -8.55 -16.59 -5.32
C ARG A 212 -7.13 -16.72 -4.80
N ASN A 213 -6.95 -17.38 -3.66
CA ASN A 213 -5.63 -17.67 -3.12
C ASN A 213 -4.92 -18.68 -4.04
N THR A 214 -3.65 -18.44 -4.37
CA THR A 214 -2.85 -19.38 -5.17
C THR A 214 -2.25 -20.52 -4.34
N ALA A 215 -2.31 -20.43 -3.01
CA ALA A 215 -1.83 -21.44 -2.07
C ALA A 215 -2.94 -21.81 -1.06
N PRO A 216 -4.05 -22.43 -1.50
CA PRO A 216 -5.22 -22.66 -0.65
C PRO A 216 -4.95 -23.64 0.52
N ASP A 217 -3.99 -24.56 0.39
CA ASP A 217 -3.71 -25.57 1.40
C ASP A 217 -2.92 -25.00 2.59
N THR A 218 -1.99 -24.09 2.32
CA THR A 218 -1.11 -23.47 3.33
C THR A 218 -1.57 -22.08 3.75
N GLY A 219 -2.41 -21.43 2.93
CA GLY A 219 -2.78 -20.02 3.03
C GLY A 219 -1.71 -19.05 2.50
N TYR A 220 -0.45 -19.45 2.51
CA TYR A 220 0.71 -18.62 2.17
C TYR A 220 1.50 -19.24 1.00
N ALA A 221 1.84 -18.43 0.02
CA ALA A 221 2.58 -18.86 -1.16
C ALA A 221 4.08 -19.01 -0.84
N ASP A 222 4.77 -19.85 -1.61
CA ASP A 222 6.22 -19.86 -1.62
C ASP A 222 6.77 -18.53 -2.13
N LYS A 223 7.91 -18.09 -1.59
CA LYS A 223 8.58 -16.88 -2.06
C LYS A 223 8.94 -17.03 -3.54
N PRO A 224 8.41 -16.18 -4.44
CA PRO A 224 8.71 -16.32 -5.85
C PRO A 224 10.17 -15.98 -6.15
N ALA A 225 10.71 -16.58 -7.22
CA ALA A 225 12.11 -16.42 -7.60
C ALA A 225 12.49 -14.96 -7.91
N TYR A 226 11.53 -14.15 -8.38
CA TYR A 226 11.77 -12.73 -8.67
C TYR A 226 11.94 -11.86 -7.42
N ARG A 227 11.44 -12.29 -6.25
CA ARG A 227 11.54 -11.49 -5.02
C ARG A 227 12.89 -11.77 -4.34
N PRO A 228 13.80 -10.78 -4.25
CA PRO A 228 15.09 -10.99 -3.63
C PRO A 228 14.93 -11.20 -2.13
N LEU A 229 15.93 -11.86 -1.53
CA LEU A 229 16.08 -11.89 -0.08
C LEU A 229 16.43 -10.49 0.41
N THR A 230 15.47 -9.79 1.02
CA THR A 230 15.68 -8.41 1.49
C THR A 230 16.43 -8.39 2.82
N LYS A 231 16.96 -7.20 3.18
CA LYS A 231 17.57 -6.96 4.49
C LYS A 231 16.60 -7.22 5.65
N PHE A 232 15.29 -7.05 5.45
CA PHE A 232 14.25 -7.32 6.45
C PHE A 232 14.10 -8.82 6.68
N GLU A 233 14.08 -9.60 5.60
CA GLU A 233 14.00 -11.07 5.69
C GLU A 233 15.24 -11.68 6.32
N ASN A 234 16.43 -11.18 5.97
CA ASN A 234 17.67 -11.59 6.62
C ASN A 234 17.68 -11.29 8.13
N ARG A 235 16.95 -10.25 8.57
CA ARG A 235 16.79 -9.94 10.00
C ARG A 235 15.73 -10.83 10.65
N GLY A 236 14.61 -11.05 9.99
CA GLY A 236 13.56 -11.98 10.44
C GLY A 236 14.10 -13.40 10.61
N LEU A 237 14.78 -13.94 9.60
CA LEU A 237 15.41 -15.26 9.63
C LEU A 237 16.41 -15.41 10.78
N LYS A 238 17.23 -14.37 11.05
CA LYS A 238 18.17 -14.37 12.19
C LYS A 238 17.48 -14.33 13.55
N LEU A 239 16.24 -13.86 13.63
CA LEU A 239 15.44 -13.77 14.86
C LEU A 239 14.43 -14.92 14.98
N GLY A 240 14.42 -15.88 14.05
CA GLY A 240 13.44 -16.97 14.01
C GLY A 240 12.04 -16.52 13.57
N HIS A 241 11.90 -15.32 13.01
CA HIS A 241 10.66 -14.83 12.43
C HIS A 241 10.59 -15.21 10.95
N GLY A 242 9.47 -15.82 10.56
CA GLY A 242 9.19 -16.15 9.17
C GLY A 242 8.92 -14.90 8.31
N VAL A 243 8.84 -15.12 7.01
CA VAL A 243 8.31 -14.15 6.06
C VAL A 243 7.16 -14.85 5.36
N TRP A 244 6.03 -14.16 5.26
CA TRP A 244 4.82 -14.68 4.65
C TRP A 244 4.56 -13.95 3.35
N ASP A 245 4.56 -14.71 2.26
CA ASP A 245 4.10 -14.26 0.96
C ASP A 245 2.64 -14.66 0.77
N LEU A 246 1.80 -13.72 0.34
CA LEU A 246 0.40 -13.96 0.02
C LEU A 246 0.20 -13.56 -1.43
N VAL A 247 -0.16 -14.53 -2.27
CA VAL A 247 -0.42 -14.30 -3.69
C VAL A 247 -1.87 -14.68 -3.98
N PHE A 248 -2.62 -13.70 -4.48
CA PHE A 248 -4.02 -13.85 -4.85
C PHE A 248 -4.18 -13.45 -6.31
N GLU A 249 -4.88 -14.28 -7.08
CA GLU A 249 -5.16 -14.02 -8.48
C GLU A 249 -6.61 -13.55 -8.66
N LYS A 250 -6.82 -12.55 -9.50
CA LYS A 250 -8.16 -12.15 -9.93
C LYS A 250 -8.76 -13.27 -10.77
N ARG A 251 -9.98 -13.66 -10.40
CA ARG A 251 -10.79 -14.62 -11.15
C ARG A 251 -11.02 -14.10 -12.58
N ALA A 252 -11.08 -15.05 -13.52
CA ALA A 252 -11.35 -14.75 -14.92
C ALA A 252 -12.75 -14.14 -15.11
#